data_AF-A0A1J5P6H0-F1
#
_entry.id   AF-A0A1J5P6H0-F1
#
_cell.length_a   1.000
_cell.length_b   1.000
_cell.length_c   1.000
_cell.angle_alpha   90.00
_cell.angle_beta   90.00
_cell.angle_gamma   90.00
#
_symmetry.space_group_name_H-M   'P 1'
#
loop_
_entity.id
_entity.type
_entity.pdbx_description
1 polymer ?
#
loop_
_entity_poly.entity_id
_entity_poly.type
_entity_poly.pdbx_seq_one_letter_code
_entity_poly.pdbx_strand_id
1 'polypeptide(L)'
;MSAATLTGGLNSHTFMSGSWTLPSMSIEVGMQEVPRFAMYSGCVLDSLSWQMERSGLLGAKAMLVAQGETIAGATAAGTPAAIALKRIGHFNGAIKRDGVALGNIVSADVTYANNLDRIETIRSDAKIDGADPTIAALTGKIDVRFADTTLLTQAINGTAAALEFSYLLGTGESLPLTAHAVYLPRPRIEIKGPKGVQASFDWQAALATSPARMCTVVLVNNIAGY
;
A
#
# COMPACT_ATOMS: atom_id res chain seq x y z
N MET A 1 -12.51 -6.35 -10.87
CA MET A 1 -11.48 -7.30 -10.40
C MET A 1 -11.85 -8.68 -10.91
N SER A 2 -10.88 -9.54 -11.23
CA SER A 2 -11.15 -10.96 -11.53
C SER A 2 -10.26 -11.81 -10.64
N ALA A 3 -10.85 -12.74 -9.89
CA ALA A 3 -10.12 -13.73 -9.12
C ALA A 3 -9.95 -15.01 -9.96
N ALA A 4 -8.73 -15.54 -10.01
CA ALA A 4 -8.49 -16.88 -10.56
C ALA A 4 -8.11 -17.82 -9.41
N THR A 5 -8.74 -18.99 -9.33
CA THR A 5 -8.36 -20.03 -8.38
C THR A 5 -7.08 -20.71 -8.85
N LEU A 6 -6.08 -20.78 -7.96
CA LEU A 6 -4.78 -21.38 -8.18
C LEU A 6 -4.81 -22.87 -7.83
N THR A 7 -3.88 -23.64 -8.41
CA THR A 7 -3.61 -25.02 -8.02
C THR A 7 -3.23 -25.06 -6.54
N GLY A 8 -4.11 -25.62 -5.70
CA GLY A 8 -3.97 -25.61 -4.24
C GLY A 8 -5.10 -24.88 -3.48
N GLY A 9 -6.06 -24.26 -4.18
CA GLY A 9 -7.29 -23.71 -3.59
C GLY A 9 -7.20 -22.25 -3.11
N LEU A 10 -6.04 -21.60 -3.25
CA LEU A 10 -5.91 -20.16 -3.05
C LEU A 10 -6.44 -19.40 -4.27
N ASN A 11 -6.82 -18.15 -4.08
CA ASN A 11 -7.30 -17.24 -5.12
C ASN A 11 -6.30 -16.11 -5.32
N SER A 12 -6.08 -15.72 -6.57
CA SER A 12 -5.24 -14.59 -6.95
C SER A 12 -6.09 -13.39 -7.33
N HIS A 13 -5.87 -12.27 -6.66
CA HIS A 13 -6.54 -11.00 -6.87
C HIS A 13 -5.52 -9.97 -7.37
N THR A 14 -5.77 -9.36 -8.52
CA THR A 14 -4.87 -8.34 -9.10
C THR A 14 -5.48 -6.95 -9.00
N PHE A 15 -4.75 -6.03 -8.40
CA PHE A 15 -5.08 -4.62 -8.29
C PHE A 15 -4.06 -3.81 -9.09
N MET A 16 -4.52 -2.79 -9.81
CA MET A 16 -3.72 -1.99 -10.74
C MET A 16 -3.97 -0.51 -10.45
N SER A 17 -2.93 0.32 -10.53
CA SER A 17 -3.10 1.77 -10.44
C SER A 17 -3.57 2.39 -11.75
N GLY A 18 -4.12 3.60 -11.65
CA GLY A 18 -4.55 4.42 -12.80
C GLY A 18 -6.05 4.41 -13.10
N SER A 19 -6.89 3.80 -12.26
CA SER A 19 -8.35 3.91 -12.37
C SER A 19 -8.84 5.25 -11.81
N TRP A 20 -9.74 5.92 -12.54
CA TRP A 20 -10.45 7.12 -12.06
C TRP A 20 -11.68 6.77 -11.23
N THR A 21 -12.20 5.55 -11.34
CA THR A 21 -13.27 5.05 -10.49
C THR A 21 -12.66 4.21 -9.39
N LEU A 22 -12.75 4.70 -8.16
CA LEU A 22 -12.30 3.99 -6.96
C LEU A 22 -13.47 3.22 -6.33
N PRO A 23 -13.23 2.01 -5.79
CA PRO A 23 -14.24 1.32 -5.00
C PRO A 23 -14.51 2.11 -3.71
N SER A 24 -15.78 2.15 -3.31
CA SER A 24 -16.23 2.74 -2.05
C SER A 24 -16.86 1.69 -1.15
N MET A 25 -16.78 1.89 0.15
CA MET A 25 -17.43 1.04 1.16
C MET A 25 -18.10 1.88 2.24
N SER A 26 -18.95 1.24 3.06
CA SER A 26 -19.44 1.85 4.29
C SER A 26 -18.76 1.19 5.49
N ILE A 27 -18.38 1.98 6.48
CA ILE A 27 -17.68 1.51 7.68
C ILE A 27 -18.47 1.97 8.90
N GLU A 28 -18.90 1.02 9.73
CA GLU A 28 -19.49 1.32 11.02
C GLU A 28 -18.42 1.30 12.12
N VAL A 29 -18.38 2.35 12.94
CA VAL A 29 -17.63 2.38 14.20
C VAL A 29 -18.63 2.37 15.34
N GLY A 30 -18.77 1.21 15.98
CA GLY A 30 -19.63 1.02 17.15
C GLY A 30 -18.86 1.16 18.46
N MET A 31 -19.45 1.85 19.43
CA MET A 31 -19.08 1.74 20.84
C MET A 31 -20.11 0.83 21.50
N GLN A 32 -19.72 -0.33 22.04
CA GLN A 32 -20.71 -1.27 22.57
C GLN A 32 -21.24 -0.84 23.95
N GLU A 33 -20.42 -0.14 24.74
CA GLU A 33 -20.77 0.33 26.08
C GLU A 33 -21.64 1.59 26.08
N VAL A 34 -21.64 2.34 24.97
CA VAL A 34 -22.44 3.56 24.76
C VAL A 34 -23.18 3.37 23.45
N PRO A 35 -24.52 3.37 23.39
CA PRO A 35 -25.29 3.05 22.18
C PRO A 35 -25.10 4.13 21.09
N ARG A 36 -23.93 4.12 20.47
CA ARG A 36 -23.45 5.07 19.48
C ARG A 36 -22.74 4.26 18.40
N PHE A 37 -23.41 4.15 17.26
CA PHE A 37 -22.94 3.46 16.08
C PHE A 37 -22.83 4.47 14.95
N ALA A 38 -21.61 4.83 14.60
CA ALA A 38 -21.30 5.82 13.57
C ALA A 38 -21.10 5.11 12.23
N MET A 39 -22.04 5.28 11.31
CA MET A 39 -21.93 4.77 9.94
C MET A 39 -21.28 5.83 9.06
N TYR A 40 -20.05 5.57 8.60
CA TYR A 40 -19.37 6.35 7.58
C TYR A 40 -19.68 5.76 6.21
N SER A 41 -20.42 6.49 5.38
CA SER A 41 -20.83 6.03 4.05
C SER A 41 -19.94 6.61 2.96
N GLY A 42 -19.70 5.85 1.88
CA GLY A 42 -18.92 6.32 0.73
C GLY A 42 -17.43 6.50 1.04
N CYS A 43 -16.89 5.67 1.93
CA CYS A 43 -15.46 5.65 2.25
C CYS A 43 -14.66 5.23 1.01
N VAL A 44 -13.80 6.12 0.52
CA VAL A 44 -12.84 5.87 -0.56
C VAL A 44 -11.42 6.03 -0.05
N LEU A 45 -10.49 5.22 -0.57
CA LEU A 45 -9.09 5.21 -0.13
C LEU A 45 -8.33 6.43 -0.66
N ASP A 46 -7.81 7.25 0.24
CA ASP A 46 -6.92 8.36 -0.09
C ASP A 46 -5.46 7.92 -0.14
N SER A 47 -4.97 7.25 0.91
CA SER A 47 -3.60 6.74 0.93
C SER A 47 -3.46 5.43 1.70
N LEU A 48 -2.50 4.61 1.27
CA LEU A 48 -2.08 3.38 1.92
C LEU A 48 -0.57 3.44 2.12
N SER A 49 -0.11 3.28 3.36
CA SER A 49 1.32 3.23 3.67
C SER A 49 1.66 2.06 4.59
N TRP A 50 2.87 1.53 4.45
CA TRP A 50 3.45 0.57 5.38
C TRP A 50 4.98 0.63 5.33
N GLN A 51 5.58 -0.02 6.31
CA GLN A 51 7.03 -0.11 6.43
C GLN A 51 7.47 -1.57 6.43
N MET A 52 8.60 -1.84 5.80
CA MET A 52 9.36 -3.07 5.87
C MET A 52 10.59 -2.82 6.75
N GLU A 53 10.76 -3.62 7.79
CA GLU A 53 11.95 -3.63 8.65
C GLU A 53 12.38 -5.08 8.89
N ARG A 54 13.43 -5.30 9.69
CA ARG A 54 13.89 -6.64 10.08
C ARG A 54 12.99 -7.32 11.11
N SER A 55 12.32 -6.54 11.96
CA SER A 55 11.56 -7.04 13.12
C SER A 55 10.52 -6.02 13.56
N GLY A 56 9.56 -6.44 14.37
CA GLY A 56 8.49 -5.57 14.86
C GLY A 56 7.12 -6.05 14.39
N LEU A 57 6.10 -5.24 14.68
CA LEU A 57 4.75 -5.49 14.23
C LEU A 57 4.57 -4.89 12.83
N LEU A 58 4.49 -5.75 11.82
CA LEU A 58 4.12 -5.32 10.48
C LEU A 58 2.68 -4.79 10.52
N GLY A 59 2.53 -3.52 10.13
CA GLY A 59 1.24 -2.85 10.04
C GLY A 59 1.19 -1.98 8.79
N ALA A 60 -0.03 -1.77 8.30
CA ALA A 60 -0.32 -0.81 7.24
C ALA A 60 -1.31 0.22 7.76
N LYS A 61 -1.22 1.44 7.23
CA LYS A 61 -2.11 2.56 7.52
C LYS A 61 -2.88 2.90 6.26
N ALA A 62 -4.21 2.78 6.32
CA ALA A 62 -5.11 3.25 5.28
C ALA A 62 -5.79 4.54 5.75
N MET A 63 -5.69 5.60 4.96
CA MET A 63 -6.45 6.83 5.12
C MET A 63 -7.64 6.79 4.17
N LEU A 64 -8.84 7.01 4.70
CA LEU A 64 -10.09 6.98 3.94
C LEU A 64 -10.80 8.33 4.08
N VAL A 65 -11.50 8.73 3.02
CA VAL A 65 -12.42 9.88 3.03
C VAL A 65 -13.82 9.33 2.88
N ALA A 66 -14.68 9.62 3.86
CA ALA A 66 -16.10 9.29 3.80
C ALA A 66 -16.90 10.47 3.27
N GLN A 67 -18.04 10.20 2.62
CA GLN A 67 -18.97 11.24 2.19
C GLN A 67 -19.63 11.94 3.39
N GLY A 68 -19.85 11.19 4.46
CA GLY A 68 -20.42 11.70 5.70
C GLY A 68 -20.67 10.59 6.71
N GLU A 69 -21.19 10.99 7.87
CA GLU A 69 -21.50 10.12 9.00
C GLU A 69 -23.01 10.12 9.28
N THR A 70 -23.54 8.99 9.74
CA THR A 70 -24.88 8.89 10.34
C THR A 70 -24.79 8.09 11.62
N ILE A 71 -25.30 8.66 12.72
CA ILE A 71 -25.21 8.05 14.06
C ILE A 71 -26.53 7.37 14.40
N ALA A 72 -26.46 6.14 14.89
CA ALA A 72 -27.60 5.37 15.37
C ALA A 72 -27.39 4.82 16.79
N GLY A 73 -28.49 4.48 17.46
CA GLY A 73 -28.49 3.83 18.78
C GLY A 73 -28.30 2.31 18.76
N ALA A 74 -28.32 1.71 17.57
CA ALA A 74 -28.09 0.29 17.35
C ALA A 74 -27.27 0.09 16.08
N THR A 75 -26.54 -1.02 16.00
CA THR A 75 -25.75 -1.38 14.82
C THR A 75 -26.63 -1.62 13.60
N ALA A 76 -26.22 -1.06 12.46
CA ALA A 76 -26.74 -1.40 11.13
C ALA A 76 -25.90 -2.48 10.43
N ALA A 77 -24.67 -2.73 10.90
CA ALA A 77 -23.76 -3.75 10.39
C ALA A 77 -24.08 -5.18 10.88
N GLY A 78 -24.95 -5.32 11.88
CA GLY A 78 -25.32 -6.62 12.46
C GLY A 78 -24.18 -7.21 13.30
N THR A 79 -24.03 -8.53 13.30
CA THR A 79 -22.93 -9.22 14.00
C THR A 79 -21.79 -9.51 13.02
N PRO A 80 -20.61 -8.87 13.16
CA PRO A 80 -19.48 -9.13 12.29
C PRO A 80 -19.03 -10.59 12.35
N ALA A 81 -18.78 -11.19 11.19
CA ALA A 81 -18.15 -12.50 11.14
C ALA A 81 -16.69 -12.41 11.63
N ALA A 82 -16.26 -13.38 12.43
CA ALA A 82 -14.87 -13.47 12.84
C ALA A 82 -13.98 -13.82 11.63
N ILE A 83 -12.91 -13.05 11.42
CA ILE A 83 -11.90 -13.35 10.42
C ILE A 83 -10.75 -14.10 11.11
N ALA A 84 -10.46 -15.33 10.66
CA ALA A 84 -9.27 -16.05 11.09
C ALA A 84 -8.03 -15.39 10.49
N LEU A 85 -7.36 -14.54 11.29
CA LEU A 85 -6.21 -13.78 10.83
C LEU A 85 -4.98 -14.66 10.70
N LYS A 86 -4.47 -14.77 9.47
CA LYS A 86 -3.12 -15.27 9.20
C LYS A 86 -2.18 -14.08 9.00
N ARG A 87 -1.31 -13.84 9.97
CA ARG A 87 -0.42 -12.68 9.96
C ARG A 87 0.81 -12.94 9.10
N ILE A 88 1.18 -11.94 8.31
CA ILE A 88 2.46 -11.85 7.63
C ILE A 88 3.41 -11.08 8.54
N GLY A 89 4.64 -11.57 8.69
CA GLY A 89 5.69 -10.89 9.44
C GLY A 89 6.74 -10.26 8.53
N HIS A 90 7.54 -9.36 9.09
CA HIS A 90 8.68 -8.74 8.42
C HIS A 90 9.67 -9.76 7.83
N PHE A 91 9.88 -10.88 8.50
CA PHE A 91 10.77 -11.95 8.06
C PHE A 91 10.31 -12.67 6.78
N ASN A 92 9.04 -12.51 6.40
CA ASN A 92 8.48 -13.01 5.14
C ASN A 92 8.74 -12.05 3.96
N GLY A 93 9.32 -10.89 4.24
CA GLY A 93 9.50 -9.81 3.28
C GLY A 93 10.71 -10.02 2.37
N ALA A 94 10.58 -9.60 1.11
CA ALA A 94 11.68 -9.49 0.17
C ALA A 94 11.52 -8.24 -0.70
N ILE A 95 12.63 -7.58 -1.01
CA ILE A 95 12.68 -6.45 -1.94
C ILE A 95 13.55 -6.82 -3.12
N LYS A 96 13.05 -6.60 -4.33
CA LYS A 96 13.76 -6.88 -5.57
C LYS A 96 13.84 -5.64 -6.45
N ARG A 97 14.92 -5.57 -7.23
CA ARG A 97 15.14 -4.62 -8.31
C ARG A 97 15.28 -5.41 -9.60
N ASP A 98 14.45 -5.13 -10.60
CA ASP A 98 14.43 -5.83 -11.90
C ASP A 98 14.41 -7.37 -11.73
N GLY A 99 13.65 -7.86 -10.74
CA GLY A 99 13.54 -9.29 -10.42
C GLY A 99 14.69 -9.87 -9.59
N VAL A 100 15.75 -9.12 -9.32
CA VAL A 100 16.90 -9.55 -8.51
C VAL A 100 16.77 -9.03 -7.07
N ALA A 101 16.97 -9.89 -6.08
CA ALA A 101 16.86 -9.52 -4.66
C ALA A 101 17.92 -8.49 -4.24
N LEU A 102 17.50 -7.47 -3.49
CA LEU A 102 18.38 -6.53 -2.80
C LEU A 102 18.68 -7.07 -1.38
N GLY A 103 19.86 -7.63 -1.18
CA GLY A 103 20.23 -8.30 0.08
C GLY A 103 20.69 -7.39 1.21
N ASN A 104 20.87 -6.09 0.93
CA ASN A 104 21.47 -5.12 1.84
C ASN A 104 20.46 -4.10 2.40
N ILE A 105 19.16 -4.32 2.23
CA ILE A 105 18.13 -3.44 2.76
C ILE A 105 17.99 -3.58 4.29
N VAL A 106 17.96 -2.44 4.98
CA VAL A 106 17.69 -2.33 6.42
C VAL A 106 16.20 -2.09 6.65
N SER A 107 15.64 -1.14 5.91
CA SER A 107 14.22 -0.81 5.94
C SER A 107 13.76 -0.22 4.60
N ALA A 108 12.46 -0.31 4.35
CA ALA A 108 11.83 0.39 3.23
C ALA A 108 10.42 0.86 3.61
N ASP A 109 10.09 2.09 3.27
CA ASP A 109 8.75 2.63 3.37
C ASP A 109 8.09 2.62 2.00
N VAL A 110 6.79 2.36 1.98
CA VAL A 110 5.94 2.43 0.79
C VAL A 110 4.71 3.26 1.11
N THR A 111 4.41 4.24 0.26
CA THR A 111 3.18 5.03 0.32
C THR A 111 2.58 5.13 -1.06
N TYR A 112 1.34 4.64 -1.22
CA TYR A 112 0.49 4.91 -2.36
C TYR A 112 -0.55 5.96 -1.96
N ALA A 113 -0.72 7.01 -2.77
CA ALA A 113 -1.72 8.05 -2.55
C ALA A 113 -2.52 8.31 -3.83
N ASN A 114 -3.84 8.34 -3.73
CA ASN A 114 -4.75 8.84 -4.77
C ASN A 114 -4.89 10.36 -4.74
N ASN A 115 -4.44 11.01 -3.65
CA ASN A 115 -4.50 12.46 -3.46
C ASN A 115 -5.92 13.00 -3.70
N LEU A 116 -6.90 12.50 -2.94
CA LEU A 116 -8.30 12.82 -3.18
C LEU A 116 -8.57 14.32 -2.99
N ASP A 117 -9.29 14.91 -3.94
CA ASP A 117 -9.88 16.23 -3.79
C ASP A 117 -11.29 16.11 -3.21
N ARG A 118 -11.58 16.85 -2.14
CA ARG A 118 -12.87 16.79 -1.44
C ARG A 118 -13.78 17.88 -1.97
N ILE A 119 -14.94 17.48 -2.48
CA ILE A 119 -15.89 18.41 -3.08
C ILE A 119 -16.89 18.86 -2.02
N GLU A 120 -16.62 20.02 -1.41
CA GLU A 120 -17.44 20.59 -0.33
C GLU A 120 -18.43 21.63 -0.88
N THR A 121 -19.58 21.16 -1.38
CA THR A 121 -20.68 22.04 -1.83
C THR A 121 -21.70 22.31 -0.73
N ILE A 122 -22.46 23.40 -0.86
CA ILE A 122 -23.57 23.71 0.06
C ILE A 122 -24.68 22.67 -0.12
N ARG A 123 -24.91 21.86 0.90
CA ARG A 123 -25.98 20.86 0.95
C ARG A 123 -26.67 20.91 2.31
N SER A 124 -27.97 20.61 2.34
CA SER A 124 -28.77 20.59 3.57
C SER A 124 -28.45 19.42 4.51
N ASP A 125 -27.69 18.43 4.03
CA ASP A 125 -27.31 17.22 4.77
C ASP A 125 -25.89 17.26 5.35
N ALA A 126 -25.17 18.38 5.18
CA ALA A 126 -23.80 18.59 5.65
C ALA A 126 -22.77 17.54 5.16
N LYS A 127 -23.06 16.84 4.05
CA LYS A 127 -22.16 15.87 3.42
C LYS A 127 -21.31 16.52 2.33
N ILE A 128 -20.13 15.94 2.07
CA ILE A 128 -19.38 16.28 0.86
C ILE A 128 -20.07 15.68 -0.36
N ASP A 129 -19.96 16.33 -1.51
CA ASP A 129 -20.59 15.86 -2.74
C ASP A 129 -19.89 14.60 -3.27
N GLY A 130 -18.56 14.59 -3.14
CA GLY A 130 -17.71 13.48 -3.55
C GLY A 130 -16.27 13.68 -3.11
N ALA A 131 -15.45 12.67 -3.40
CA ALA A 131 -14.01 12.71 -3.21
C ALA A 131 -13.36 12.11 -4.46
N ASP A 132 -12.81 12.97 -5.31
CA ASP A 132 -12.32 12.60 -6.64
C ASP A 132 -10.82 12.31 -6.60
N PRO A 133 -10.35 11.19 -7.17
CA PRO A 133 -8.92 10.94 -7.27
C PRO A 133 -8.26 11.97 -8.18
N THR A 134 -7.05 12.39 -7.80
CA THR A 134 -6.23 13.27 -8.64
C THR A 134 -5.01 12.50 -9.15
N ILE A 135 -3.86 13.18 -9.26
CA ILE A 135 -2.61 12.55 -9.71
C ILE A 135 -2.14 11.61 -8.59
N ALA A 136 -2.26 10.31 -8.83
CA ALA A 136 -1.77 9.32 -7.90
C ALA A 136 -0.23 9.35 -7.79
N ALA A 137 0.28 9.08 -6.59
CA ALA A 137 1.70 8.98 -6.31
C ALA A 137 2.02 7.66 -5.61
N LEU A 138 3.16 7.07 -5.96
CA LEU A 138 3.73 5.94 -5.25
C LEU A 138 5.19 6.26 -4.93
N THR A 139 5.47 6.42 -3.64
CA THR A 139 6.76 6.94 -3.15
C THR A 139 7.19 6.17 -1.92
N GLY A 140 8.44 6.41 -1.51
CA GLY A 140 8.93 5.97 -0.23
C GLY A 140 10.42 6.22 -0.07
N LYS A 141 11.00 5.50 0.88
CA LYS A 141 12.42 5.55 1.21
C LYS A 141 12.95 4.14 1.38
N ILE A 142 14.19 3.90 0.96
CA ILE A 142 14.93 2.66 1.18
C ILE A 142 16.22 3.00 1.90
N ASP A 143 16.42 2.38 3.06
CA ASP A 143 17.68 2.45 3.81
C ASP A 143 18.47 1.17 3.58
N VAL A 144 19.73 1.32 3.15
CA VAL A 144 20.62 0.20 2.87
C VAL A 144 21.88 0.25 3.72
N ARG A 145 22.39 -0.92 4.05
CA ARG A 145 23.81 -1.05 4.40
C ARG A 145 24.60 -0.94 3.12
N PHE A 146 25.52 0.01 3.04
CA PHE A 146 26.29 0.28 1.82
C PHE A 146 27.30 -0.86 1.59
N ALA A 147 26.85 -1.88 0.87
CA ALA A 147 27.61 -3.07 0.50
C ALA A 147 27.94 -3.11 -1.00
N ASP A 148 27.14 -2.41 -1.81
CA ASP A 148 27.29 -2.31 -3.27
C ASP A 148 26.76 -0.96 -3.76
N THR A 149 27.03 -0.66 -5.03
CA THR A 149 26.67 0.62 -5.67
C THR A 149 25.39 0.55 -6.50
N THR A 150 24.59 -0.53 -6.44
CA THR A 150 23.49 -0.78 -7.38
C THR A 150 22.47 0.37 -7.42
N LEU A 151 21.94 0.76 -6.25
CA LEU A 151 20.98 1.86 -6.14
C LEU A 151 21.64 3.22 -6.40
N LEU A 152 22.91 3.37 -6.03
CA LEU A 152 23.69 4.58 -6.30
C LEU A 152 23.89 4.80 -7.81
N THR A 153 24.29 3.77 -8.54
CA THR A 153 24.47 3.79 -9.99
C THR A 153 23.15 4.11 -10.69
N GLN A 154 22.03 3.51 -10.26
CA GLN A 154 20.71 3.87 -10.79
C GLN A 154 20.38 5.34 -10.57
N ALA A 155 20.58 5.86 -9.36
CA ALA A 155 20.29 7.25 -9.03
C ALA A 155 21.17 8.24 -9.82
N ILE A 156 22.46 7.93 -10.00
CA ILE A 156 23.39 8.76 -10.80
C ILE A 156 22.99 8.77 -12.27
N ASN A 157 22.64 7.61 -12.82
CA ASN A 157 22.29 7.47 -14.23
C ASN A 157 20.88 8.00 -14.54
N GLY A 158 20.03 8.20 -13.53
CA GLY A 158 18.65 8.63 -13.73
C GLY A 158 17.77 7.58 -14.45
N THR A 159 18.19 6.31 -14.43
CA THR A 159 17.47 5.23 -15.09
C THR A 159 16.34 4.69 -14.21
N ALA A 160 15.20 4.36 -14.81
CA ALA A 160 14.14 3.63 -14.11
C ALA A 160 14.54 2.17 -13.86
N ALA A 161 14.02 1.58 -12.80
CA ALA A 161 14.04 0.14 -12.55
C ALA A 161 12.69 -0.30 -11.95
N ALA A 162 12.31 -1.57 -12.13
CA ALA A 162 11.16 -2.10 -11.42
C ALA A 162 11.57 -2.43 -9.98
N LEU A 163 10.80 -1.98 -8.99
CA LEU A 163 10.94 -2.39 -7.59
C LEU A 163 9.76 -3.25 -7.16
N GLU A 164 10.05 -4.39 -6.54
CA GLU A 164 9.05 -5.27 -5.95
C GLU A 164 9.21 -5.27 -4.44
N PHE A 165 8.13 -4.99 -3.71
CA PHE A 165 8.00 -5.13 -2.27
C PHE A 165 7.04 -6.29 -2.02
N SER A 166 7.55 -7.40 -1.52
CA SER A 166 6.77 -8.64 -1.46
C SER A 166 6.80 -9.26 -0.07
N TYR A 167 5.73 -9.99 0.23
CA TYR A 167 5.69 -10.91 1.34
C TYR A 167 5.22 -12.28 0.86
N LEU A 168 5.80 -13.35 1.39
CA LEU A 168 5.42 -14.73 1.07
C LEU A 168 5.43 -15.59 2.33
N LEU A 169 4.30 -16.24 2.61
CA LEU A 169 4.22 -17.28 3.64
C LEU A 169 4.64 -18.63 3.06
N GLY A 170 5.21 -19.50 3.89
CA GLY A 170 5.60 -20.86 3.49
C GLY A 170 4.42 -21.75 3.04
N THR A 171 3.19 -21.29 3.27
CA THR A 171 1.93 -21.92 2.86
C THR A 171 1.38 -21.39 1.54
N GLY A 172 2.03 -20.41 0.90
CA GLY A 172 1.71 -19.94 -0.45
C GLY A 172 0.97 -18.59 -0.53
N GLU A 173 0.40 -18.08 0.56
CA GLU A 173 -0.20 -16.74 0.57
C GLU A 173 0.88 -15.68 0.38
N SER A 174 0.57 -14.65 -0.43
CA SER A 174 1.54 -13.62 -0.79
C SER A 174 0.90 -12.28 -1.11
N LEU A 175 1.72 -11.24 -1.00
CA LEU A 175 1.37 -9.87 -1.34
C LEU A 175 2.58 -9.14 -1.96
N PRO A 176 2.90 -9.37 -3.25
CA PRO A 176 3.77 -8.49 -4.01
C PRO A 176 3.05 -7.19 -4.42
N LEU A 177 3.68 -6.05 -4.12
CA LEU A 177 3.51 -4.80 -4.85
C LEU A 177 4.71 -4.63 -5.78
N THR A 178 4.45 -4.47 -7.08
CA THR A 178 5.46 -4.10 -8.09
C THR A 178 5.23 -2.68 -8.54
N ALA A 179 6.22 -1.81 -8.32
CA ALA A 179 6.32 -0.48 -8.93
C ALA A 179 7.12 -0.62 -10.24
N HIS A 180 6.50 -0.33 -11.39
CA HIS A 180 7.03 -0.75 -12.70
C HIS A 180 8.16 0.13 -13.22
N ALA A 181 8.19 1.41 -12.84
CA ALA A 181 9.24 2.35 -13.22
C ALA A 181 9.58 3.26 -12.04
N VAL A 182 10.61 2.91 -11.28
CA VAL A 182 11.07 3.67 -10.11
C VAL A 182 12.32 4.47 -10.42
N TYR A 183 12.27 5.76 -10.07
CA TYR A 183 13.40 6.67 -10.10
C TYR A 183 13.87 6.96 -8.67
N LEU A 184 15.18 7.10 -8.54
CA LEU A 184 15.85 7.46 -7.29
C LEU A 184 16.40 8.87 -7.47
N PRO A 185 15.89 9.89 -6.75
CA PRO A 185 16.55 11.18 -6.66
C PRO A 185 18.01 11.00 -6.25
N ARG A 186 18.88 11.91 -6.69
CA ARG A 186 20.31 11.82 -6.34
C ARG A 186 20.46 11.77 -4.82
N PRO A 187 21.02 10.70 -4.26
CA PRO A 187 21.05 10.49 -2.83
C PRO A 187 21.96 11.50 -2.17
N ARG A 188 21.59 11.96 -0.98
CA ARG A 188 22.51 12.63 -0.08
C ARG A 188 23.31 11.55 0.64
N ILE A 189 24.58 11.36 0.26
CA ILE A 189 25.45 10.39 0.92
C ILE A 189 25.87 10.97 2.27
N GLU A 190 25.33 10.44 3.36
CA GLU A 190 25.73 10.81 4.73
C GLU A 190 26.60 9.71 5.35
N ILE A 191 27.76 10.07 5.91
CA ILE A 191 28.61 9.12 6.65
C ILE A 191 28.11 9.07 8.10
N LYS A 192 27.30 8.07 8.44
CA LYS A 192 26.85 7.84 9.83
C LYS A 192 27.84 6.98 10.63
N GLY A 193 28.78 7.65 11.29
CA GLY A 193 29.52 7.11 12.45
C GLY A 193 30.41 5.87 12.20
N PRO A 194 30.98 5.28 13.26
CA PRO A 194 32.01 4.24 13.15
C PRO A 194 31.46 2.84 12.77
N LYS A 195 30.15 2.65 12.62
CA LYS A 195 29.50 1.35 12.39
C LYS A 195 28.96 1.21 10.95
N GLY A 196 29.86 1.15 9.98
CA GLY A 196 29.52 0.86 8.57
C GLY A 196 28.70 1.96 7.89
N VAL A 197 28.96 2.19 6.60
CA VAL A 197 28.24 3.23 5.85
C VAL A 197 26.81 2.74 5.58
N GLN A 198 25.82 3.53 5.95
CA GLN A 198 24.43 3.36 5.52
C GLN A 198 24.09 4.46 4.52
N ALA A 199 23.25 4.15 3.54
CA ALA A 199 22.76 5.12 2.57
C ALA A 199 21.24 5.08 2.53
N SER A 200 20.65 6.27 2.42
CA SER A 200 19.22 6.47 2.29
C SER A 200 18.90 6.89 0.86
N PHE A 201 17.92 6.22 0.25
CA PHE A 201 17.42 6.53 -1.08
C PHE A 201 15.93 6.79 -0.99
N ASP A 202 15.53 8.04 -1.18
CA ASP A 202 14.15 8.32 -1.55
C ASP A 202 13.88 7.70 -2.92
N TRP A 203 12.63 7.34 -3.17
CA TRP A 203 12.22 6.76 -4.43
C TRP A 203 10.81 7.18 -4.82
N GLN A 204 10.57 7.26 -6.12
CA GLN A 204 9.27 7.60 -6.68
C GLN A 204 9.02 6.74 -7.91
N ALA A 205 7.83 6.14 -7.98
CA ALA A 205 7.37 5.46 -9.18
C ALA A 205 6.72 6.46 -10.15
N ALA A 206 6.85 6.15 -11.44
CA ALA A 206 6.19 6.84 -12.54
C ALA A 206 5.28 5.86 -13.31
N LEU A 207 4.49 6.40 -14.22
CA LEU A 207 3.78 5.60 -15.22
C LEU A 207 4.79 4.89 -16.12
N ALA A 208 4.83 3.56 -16.06
CA ALA A 208 5.65 2.77 -16.97
C ALA A 208 5.01 2.68 -18.37
N THR A 209 5.82 2.41 -19.38
CA THR A 209 5.33 2.17 -20.76
C THR A 209 4.79 0.76 -20.94
N SER A 210 5.38 -0.23 -20.25
CA SER A 210 4.97 -1.63 -20.30
C SER A 210 5.22 -2.32 -18.94
N PRO A 211 4.18 -2.74 -18.21
CA PRO A 211 2.77 -2.45 -18.49
C PRO A 211 2.47 -0.94 -18.34
N ALA A 212 1.47 -0.44 -19.05
CA ALA A 212 1.07 0.98 -19.02
C ALA A 212 0.35 1.36 -17.71
N ARG A 213 1.06 1.29 -16.57
CA ARG A 213 0.58 1.61 -15.22
C ARG A 213 1.74 1.86 -14.27
N MET A 214 1.49 2.54 -13.15
CA MET A 214 2.53 2.83 -12.16
C MET A 214 2.88 1.61 -11.30
N CYS A 215 1.87 0.83 -10.89
CA CYS A 215 2.08 -0.34 -10.04
C CYS A 215 1.04 -1.44 -10.24
N THR A 216 1.35 -2.61 -9.70
CA THR A 216 0.43 -3.75 -9.62
C THR A 216 0.61 -4.42 -8.27
N VAL A 217 -0.50 -4.75 -7.63
CA VAL A 217 -0.52 -5.55 -6.40
C VAL A 217 -1.21 -6.86 -6.72
N VAL A 218 -0.59 -7.97 -6.36
CA VAL A 218 -1.23 -9.30 -6.45
C VAL A 218 -1.40 -9.83 -5.05
N LEU A 219 -2.64 -10.05 -4.62
CA LEU A 219 -2.94 -10.70 -3.35
C LEU A 219 -3.31 -12.15 -3.61
N VAL A 220 -2.58 -13.07 -3.00
CA VAL A 220 -2.92 -14.51 -3.02
C VAL A 220 -3.36 -14.93 -1.63
N ASN A 221 -4.61 -15.36 -1.49
CA ASN A 221 -5.17 -15.81 -0.21
C ASN A 221 -6.34 -16.78 -0.39
N ASN A 222 -6.99 -17.16 0.71
CA ASN A 222 -8.13 -18.08 0.73
C ASN A 222 -9.49 -17.40 0.51
N ILE A 223 -9.53 -16.09 0.22
CA ILE A 223 -10.78 -15.36 0.01
C ILE A 223 -11.15 -15.42 -1.48
N ALA A 224 -12.38 -15.82 -1.78
CA ALA A 224 -12.83 -16.05 -3.16
C ALA A 224 -12.98 -14.76 -4.00
N GLY A 225 -13.30 -13.63 -3.37
CA GLY A 225 -13.52 -12.37 -4.07
C GLY A 225 -13.57 -11.15 -3.13
N TYR A 226 -13.40 -9.97 -3.72
CA TYR A 226 -13.43 -8.64 -3.10
C TYR A 226 -14.27 -7.68 -3.93
#